data_AF-A0A2S4ZTG8-F1
#
_entry.id   AF-A0A2S4ZTG8-F1
#
_cell.length_a   1.000
_cell.length_b   1.000
_cell.length_c   1.000
_cell.angle_alpha   90.00
_cell.angle_beta   90.00
_cell.angle_gamma   90.00
#
_symmetry.space_group_name_H-M   'P 1'
#
loop_
_entity.id
_entity.type
_entity.pdbx_description
1 polymer ?
#
loop_
_entity_poly.entity_id
_entity_poly.type
_entity_poly.pdbx_seq_one_letter_code
_entity_poly.pdbx_strand_id
1 'polypeptide(L)'
;MRIRVRRTGGFAGIERRAEVDTSGRPDAHEWQSLAERALASGRGAPEAGVPDGFHYEITVDGRTVYAADPRLTEAQRELVSRVLKEGA
;
A
#
# COMPACT_ATOMS: atom_id res chain seq x y z
N MET A 1 -2.49 0.59 15.00
CA MET A 1 -2.39 -0.25 13.77
C MET A 1 -1.13 0.19 13.04
N ARG A 2 -0.42 -0.76 12.44
CA ARG A 2 0.82 -0.52 11.70
C ARG A 2 0.63 -0.85 10.23
N ILE A 3 0.90 0.13 9.37
CA ILE A 3 0.75 0.01 7.92
C ILE A 3 2.12 0.16 7.29
N ARG A 4 2.52 -0.83 6.51
CA ARG A 4 3.77 -0.84 5.77
C ARG A 4 3.48 -0.99 4.28
N VAL A 5 4.14 -0.18 3.48
CA VAL A 5 4.05 -0.23 2.03
C VAL A 5 5.44 -0.44 1.45
N ARG A 6 5.53 -1.34 0.48
CA ARG A 6 6.69 -1.48 -0.41
C ARG A 6 6.21 -1.35 -1.85
N ARG A 7 6.86 -0.49 -2.62
CA ARG A 7 6.61 -0.27 -4.05
C ARG A 7 7.87 -0.56 -4.83
N THR A 8 7.79 -1.44 -5.80
CA THR A 8 8.91 -1.86 -6.67
C THR A 8 8.52 -1.76 -8.15
N GLY A 9 9.50 -1.86 -9.04
CA GLY A 9 9.27 -1.71 -10.49
C GLY A 9 9.19 -0.25 -10.90
N GLY A 10 8.31 0.06 -11.85
CA GLY A 10 8.36 1.35 -12.54
C GLY A 10 9.51 1.42 -13.54
N PHE A 11 9.44 2.40 -14.44
CA PHE A 11 10.46 2.62 -15.47
C PHE A 11 11.90 2.74 -14.94
N ALA A 12 12.07 3.38 -13.77
CA ALA A 12 13.37 3.55 -13.14
C ALA A 12 13.80 2.39 -12.23
N GLY A 13 12.90 1.44 -11.93
CA GLY A 13 13.17 0.30 -11.04
C GLY A 13 13.46 0.67 -9.58
N ILE A 14 13.20 1.91 -9.15
CA ILE A 14 13.53 2.38 -7.79
C ILE A 14 12.51 1.86 -6.77
N GLU A 15 13.01 1.08 -5.81
CA GLU A 15 12.21 0.65 -4.67
C GLU A 15 11.94 1.82 -3.71
N ARG A 16 10.69 1.90 -3.22
CA ARG A 16 10.33 2.73 -2.06
C ARG A 16 9.64 1.91 -1.00
N ARG A 17 9.95 2.19 0.26
CA ARG A 17 9.32 1.58 1.43
C ARG A 17 9.08 2.64 2.50
N ALA A 18 7.92 2.58 3.12
CA ALA A 18 7.56 3.41 4.27
C ALA A 18 6.66 2.62 5.23
N GLU A 19 6.60 3.08 6.48
CA GLU A 19 5.75 2.52 7.52
C GLU A 19 5.13 3.64 8.35
N VAL A 20 3.86 3.48 8.70
CA VAL A 20 3.12 4.40 9.57
C VAL A 20 2.52 3.60 10.72
N ASP A 21 2.81 4.02 11.95
CA ASP A 21 2.08 3.60 13.14
C ASP A 21 0.97 4.60 13.43
N THR A 22 -0.27 4.12 13.47
CA THR A 22 -1.46 4.94 13.72
C THR A 22 -1.79 5.10 15.20
N SER A 23 -1.02 4.45 16.08
CA SER A 23 -1.25 4.49 17.52
C SER A 23 -1.11 5.92 18.07
N GLY A 24 -2.15 6.40 18.76
CA GLY A 24 -2.17 7.75 19.35
C GLY A 24 -2.37 8.89 18.35
N ARG A 25 -2.61 8.59 17.07
CA ARG A 25 -2.91 9.63 16.07
C ARG A 25 -4.37 10.09 16.15
N PRO A 26 -4.65 11.39 15.99
CA PRO A 26 -6.03 11.89 15.95
C PRO A 26 -6.82 11.39 14.73
N ASP A 27 -6.12 11.09 13.63
CA ASP A 27 -6.69 10.59 12.37
C ASP A 27 -6.71 9.05 12.27
N ALA A 28 -6.52 8.33 13.39
CA ALA A 28 -6.39 6.87 13.39
C ALA A 28 -7.58 6.13 12.74
N HIS A 29 -8.80 6.63 12.92
CA HIS A 29 -10.00 6.06 12.31
C HIS A 29 -10.03 6.20 10.78
N GLU A 30 -9.50 7.28 10.23
CA GLU A 30 -9.39 7.46 8.78
C GLU A 30 -8.41 6.45 8.19
N TRP A 31 -7.26 6.27 8.85
CA TRP A 31 -6.28 5.27 8.46
C TRP A 31 -6.87 3.86 8.48
N GLN A 32 -7.61 3.52 9.52
CA GLN A 32 -8.28 2.22 9.63
C GLN A 32 -9.28 2.02 8.48
N SER A 33 -10.18 2.98 8.26
CA SER A 33 -11.19 2.88 7.19
C SER A 33 -10.55 2.77 5.80
N LEU A 34 -9.45 3.48 5.56
CA LEU A 34 -8.71 3.39 4.30
C LEU A 34 -8.00 2.05 4.15
N ALA A 35 -7.36 1.55 5.21
CA ALA A 35 -6.69 0.26 5.24
C ALA A 35 -7.67 -0.89 4.96
N GLU A 36 -8.83 -0.90 5.62
CA GLU A 36 -9.87 -1.91 5.40
C GLU A 36 -10.33 -1.98 3.94
N ARG A 37 -10.60 -0.81 3.32
CA ARG A 37 -10.97 -0.73 1.89
C ARG A 37 -9.86 -1.22 0.96
N ALA A 38 -8.61 -0.87 1.25
CA ALA A 38 -7.47 -1.29 0.46
C ALA A 38 -7.22 -2.81 0.55
N LEU A 39 -7.38 -3.39 1.75
CA LEU A 39 -7.25 -4.83 2.00
C LEU A 39 -8.40 -5.64 1.38
N ALA A 40 -9.62 -5.12 1.39
CA ALA A 40 -10.78 -5.81 0.81
C ALA A 40 -10.63 -6.07 -0.70
N SER A 41 -9.97 -5.15 -1.40
CA SER A 41 -9.70 -5.25 -2.84
C SER A 41 -8.34 -5.90 -3.16
N GLY A 42 -7.54 -6.18 -2.13
CA GLY A 42 -6.19 -6.71 -2.28
C GLY A 42 -6.16 -8.21 -2.60
N ARG A 43 -5.18 -8.65 -3.38
CA ARG A 43 -5.00 -10.07 -3.70
C ARG A 43 -4.08 -10.72 -2.68
N GLY A 44 -4.32 -12.00 -2.38
CA GLY A 44 -3.51 -12.78 -1.44
C GLY A 44 -2.14 -13.22 -1.99
N ALA A 45 -1.90 -13.03 -3.29
CA ALA A 45 -0.65 -13.36 -3.94
C ALA A 45 -0.27 -12.28 -4.98
N PRO A 46 1.03 -12.10 -5.28
CA PRO A 46 1.48 -11.22 -6.35
C PRO A 46 0.84 -11.58 -7.69
N GLU A 47 0.37 -10.58 -8.42
CA GLU A 47 -0.12 -10.75 -9.78
C GLU A 47 0.93 -10.32 -10.81
N ALA A 48 0.82 -10.85 -12.03
CA ALA A 48 1.61 -10.34 -13.14
C ALA A 48 1.17 -8.90 -13.45
N GLY A 49 2.07 -7.95 -13.23
CA GLY A 49 1.90 -6.57 -13.69
C GLY A 49 2.14 -6.43 -15.19
N VAL A 50 2.24 -5.18 -15.64
CA VAL A 50 2.68 -4.81 -16.99
C VAL A 50 4.17 -4.45 -17.00
N PRO A 51 4.85 -4.48 -18.17
CA PRO A 51 6.19 -3.90 -18.31
C PRO A 51 6.22 -2.47 -17.77
N ASP A 52 7.27 -2.14 -17.02
CA ASP A 52 7.47 -0.84 -16.35
C ASP A 52 6.36 -0.44 -15.36
N GLY A 53 5.44 -1.36 -15.02
CA GLY A 53 4.41 -1.15 -14.01
C GLY A 53 4.96 -1.24 -12.58
N PHE A 54 4.34 -0.53 -11.65
CA PHE A 54 4.66 -0.71 -10.24
C PHE A 54 3.96 -1.94 -9.67
N HIS A 55 4.64 -2.60 -8.75
CA HIS A 55 4.10 -3.64 -7.88
C HIS A 55 4.11 -3.11 -6.45
N TYR A 56 3.07 -3.47 -5.69
CA TYR A 56 2.82 -2.95 -4.36
C TYR A 56 2.58 -4.11 -3.41
N GLU A 57 3.30 -4.09 -2.30
CA GLU A 57 3.03 -4.93 -1.13
C GLU A 57 2.51 -4.02 -0.02
N ILE A 58 1.30 -4.30 0.46
CA ILE A 58 0.63 -3.52 1.51
C ILE A 58 0.41 -4.46 2.69
N THR A 59 1.10 -4.20 3.80
CA THR A 59 0.97 -4.96 5.04
C THR A 59 0.30 -4.10 6.10
N VAL A 60 -0.80 -4.59 6.69
CA VAL A 60 -1.52 -3.93 7.78
C VAL A 60 -1.65 -4.93 8.92
N ASP A 61 -1.08 -4.61 10.09
CA ASP A 61 -1.10 -5.47 11.29
C ASP A 61 -0.76 -6.95 10.99
N GLY A 62 0.20 -7.17 10.09
CA GLY A 62 0.67 -8.51 9.69
C GLY A 62 -0.10 -9.15 8.53
N ARG A 63 -1.24 -8.59 8.10
CA ARG A 63 -1.94 -9.04 6.89
C ARG A 63 -1.37 -8.34 5.66
N THR A 64 -0.84 -9.11 4.72
CA THR A 64 -0.31 -8.59 3.46
C THR A 64 -1.27 -8.83 2.31
N VAL A 65 -1.46 -7.81 1.48
CA VAL A 65 -2.07 -7.93 0.16
C VAL A 65 -1.15 -7.37 -0.91
N TYR A 66 -1.35 -7.86 -2.12
CA TYR A 66 -0.60 -7.46 -3.30
C TYR A 66 -1.50 -6.75 -4.30
N ALA A 67 -0.92 -5.81 -5.01
CA ALA A 67 -1.54 -5.15 -6.15
C ALA A 67 -0.46 -4.73 -7.16
N ALA A 68 -0.81 -4.64 -8.44
CA ALA A 68 0.10 -4.16 -9.47
C ALA A 68 -0.62 -3.26 -10.48
N ASP A 69 0.13 -2.39 -11.15
CA ASP A 69 -0.41 -1.63 -12.27
C ASP A 69 -0.81 -2.56 -13.43
N PRO A 70 -1.91 -2.25 -14.15
CA PRO A 70 -2.78 -1.08 -14.02
C PRO A 70 -3.98 -1.27 -13.06
N ARG A 71 -4.00 -2.33 -12.25
CA ARG A 71 -5.16 -2.80 -11.48
C ARG A 71 -5.26 -2.20 -10.07
N LEU A 72 -4.50 -1.15 -9.79
CA LEU A 72 -4.54 -0.46 -8.51
C LEU A 72 -5.89 0.21 -8.29
N THR A 73 -6.60 -0.17 -7.22
CA THR A 73 -7.83 0.51 -6.81
C THR A 73 -7.54 1.89 -6.25
N GLU A 74 -8.56 2.75 -6.20
CA GLU A 74 -8.44 4.09 -5.63
C GLU A 74 -7.99 4.05 -4.17
N ALA A 75 -8.60 3.19 -3.34
CA ALA A 75 -8.22 3.03 -1.93
C ALA A 75 -6.77 2.56 -1.76
N GLN A 76 -6.29 1.63 -2.60
CA GLN A 76 -4.90 1.19 -2.57
C GLN A 76 -3.95 2.32 -2.98
N ARG A 77 -4.28 3.08 -4.04
CA ARG A 77 -3.49 4.22 -4.48
C ARG A 77 -3.39 5.30 -3.41
N GLU A 78 -4.53 5.65 -2.80
CA GLU A 78 -4.60 6.63 -1.73
C GLU A 78 -3.77 6.17 -0.52
N LEU A 79 -3.94 4.92 -0.08
CA LEU A 79 -3.18 4.38 1.05
C LEU A 79 -1.68 4.38 0.78
N VAL A 80 -1.26 3.88 -0.37
CA VAL A 80 0.16 3.85 -0.77
C VAL A 80 0.75 5.26 -0.80
N SER A 81 0.04 6.22 -1.40
CA SER A 81 0.49 7.60 -1.47
C SER A 81 0.62 8.22 -0.08
N ARG A 82 -0.40 8.04 0.79
CA ARG A 82 -0.40 8.57 2.16
C ARG A 82 0.72 7.94 2.99
N VAL A 83 0.93 6.63 2.94
CA VAL A 83 2.01 5.94 3.67
C VAL A 83 3.39 6.36 3.18
N LEU A 84 3.62 6.41 1.85
CA LEU A 84 4.91 6.83 1.28
C LEU A 84 5.21 8.31 1.50
N LYS A 85 4.21 9.13 1.82
CA LYS A 85 4.38 10.54 2.16
C LYS A 85 4.65 10.74 3.65
N GLU A 86 3.90 10.05 4.51
CA GLU A 86 3.90 10.27 5.96
C GLU A 86 4.96 9.42 6.70
N GLY A 87 5.36 8.28 6.12
CA GLY A 87 6.34 7.36 6.72
C GLY A 87 7.71 7.38 6.05
N ALA A 88 8.01 8.41 5.25
CA ALA A 88 9.30 8.62 4.60
C ALA A 88 10.24 9.49 5.44
#